data_AF-A0A962T0W4-F1
#
_entry.id   AF-A0A962T0W4-F1
#
_cell.length_a   1.000
_cell.length_b   1.000
_cell.length_c   1.000
_cell.angle_alpha   90.00
_cell.angle_beta   90.00
_cell.angle_gamma   90.00
#
_symmetry.space_group_name_H-M   'P 1'
#
loop_
_entity.id
_entity.type
_entity.pdbx_description
1 polymer ?
#
loop_
_entity_poly.entity_id
_entity_poly.type
_entity_poly.pdbx_seq_one_letter_code
_entity_poly.pdbx_strand_id
1 'polypeptide(L)'
;MQTLSLRTLRTVFHAFLPALLALTLVSCSVLRLAYYHLDYWLLGQVEDFVALNNEQRVWLEERLKAHRQWHCRTQLPAYDQWLGELQAEIASPEPDLTRIDRLAYRLESFIDAILIEFAPTLAELLVRLDPVQRAELFTRLDQEVIDARVKYLDPPPEERQRERAERMEKRLRPWIGDLTAEQSARIRQWSIALDRQGGGWLANRQRLLEAAREALSGSDMGAARIRLVGLFESPAIVRTEDYARQAARSRVEALALTADLMRLATDRQRVRLTQRLDSLRADLRALSCGETTLAASLESARD
;
A
#
# COMPACT_ATOMS: atom_id res chain seq x y z
N MET A 1 -13.58 -25.52 -56.70
CA MET A 1 -15.04 -25.35 -56.55
C MET A 1 -15.48 -26.36 -55.48
N GLN A 2 -15.70 -25.99 -54.23
CA GLN A 2 -16.89 -25.26 -53.79
C GLN A 2 -16.55 -24.03 -52.94
N THR A 3 -17.32 -23.00 -53.20
CA THR A 3 -17.27 -21.64 -52.68
C THR A 3 -17.56 -21.60 -51.18
N LEU A 4 -16.55 -21.24 -50.38
CA LEU A 4 -16.76 -20.67 -49.05
C LEU A 4 -17.63 -19.42 -49.21
N SER A 5 -18.91 -19.55 -48.86
CA SER A 5 -19.89 -18.48 -48.97
C SER A 5 -19.43 -17.23 -48.24
N LEU A 6 -19.39 -16.09 -48.94
CA LEU A 6 -19.14 -14.75 -48.40
C LEU A 6 -20.08 -14.39 -47.23
N ARG A 7 -21.19 -15.11 -47.04
CA ARG A 7 -22.09 -14.94 -45.89
C ARG A 7 -21.52 -15.51 -44.59
N THR A 8 -20.82 -16.65 -44.64
CA THR A 8 -20.29 -17.32 -43.43
C THR A 8 -19.06 -16.59 -42.87
N LEU A 9 -18.22 -16.01 -43.73
CA LEU A 9 -17.14 -15.13 -43.29
C LEU A 9 -17.70 -13.86 -42.63
N ARG A 10 -18.80 -13.32 -43.15
CA ARG A 10 -19.41 -12.08 -42.65
C ARG A 10 -20.04 -12.26 -41.27
N THR A 11 -20.75 -13.36 -40.99
CA THR A 11 -21.29 -13.64 -39.64
C THR A 11 -20.22 -13.93 -38.60
N VAL A 12 -19.14 -14.63 -38.97
CA VAL A 12 -18.00 -14.86 -38.07
C VAL A 12 -17.30 -13.53 -37.76
N PHE A 13 -17.08 -12.66 -38.76
CA PHE A 13 -16.48 -11.32 -38.54
C PHE A 13 -17.36 -10.41 -37.67
N HIS A 14 -18.70 -10.46 -37.81
CA HIS A 14 -19.63 -9.64 -37.02
C HIS A 14 -19.80 -10.13 -35.58
N ALA A 15 -19.46 -11.38 -35.26
CA ALA A 15 -19.43 -11.89 -33.88
C ALA A 15 -18.05 -11.70 -33.23
N PHE A 16 -16.97 -11.80 -34.00
CA PHE A 16 -15.60 -11.58 -33.49
C PHE A 16 -15.29 -10.10 -33.27
N LEU A 17 -15.80 -9.17 -34.08
CA LEU A 17 -15.53 -7.74 -33.90
C LEU A 17 -16.04 -7.18 -32.55
N PRO A 18 -17.29 -7.44 -32.09
CA PRO A 18 -17.75 -7.00 -30.77
C PRO A 18 -17.09 -7.78 -29.61
N ALA A 19 -16.73 -9.05 -29.80
CA ALA A 19 -15.98 -9.81 -28.79
C ALA A 19 -14.52 -9.31 -28.65
N LEU A 20 -13.89 -8.93 -29.75
CA LEU A 20 -12.56 -8.31 -29.79
C LEU A 20 -12.62 -6.87 -29.23
N LEU A 21 -13.68 -6.10 -29.53
CA LEU A 21 -13.93 -4.80 -28.90
C LEU A 21 -14.18 -4.93 -27.39
N ALA A 22 -14.93 -5.96 -26.95
CA ALA A 22 -15.16 -6.26 -25.54
C ALA A 22 -13.85 -6.67 -24.84
N LEU A 23 -12.96 -7.41 -25.51
CA LEU A 23 -11.61 -7.72 -25.00
C LEU A 23 -10.71 -6.48 -24.90
N THR A 24 -10.87 -5.48 -25.78
CA THR A 24 -10.15 -4.20 -25.64
C THR A 24 -10.70 -3.32 -24.52
N LEU A 25 -11.99 -3.45 -24.17
CA LEU A 25 -12.65 -2.75 -23.06
C LEU A 25 -12.30 -3.36 -21.68
N VAL A 26 -11.73 -4.57 -21.63
CA VAL A 26 -11.29 -5.25 -20.38
C VAL A 26 -9.90 -4.76 -19.91
N SER A 27 -9.28 -3.81 -20.61
CA SER A 27 -8.07 -3.12 -20.16
C SER A 27 -8.32 -2.02 -19.11
N CYS A 28 -9.50 -1.99 -18.48
CA CYS A 28 -9.66 -1.31 -17.20
C CYS A 28 -8.84 -2.03 -16.14
N SER A 29 -7.57 -1.63 -16.00
CA SER A 29 -6.72 -2.05 -14.89
C SER A 29 -7.53 -1.92 -13.60
N VAL A 30 -7.66 -3.04 -12.87
CA VAL A 30 -8.36 -3.12 -11.58
C VAL A 30 -7.87 -2.04 -10.63
N LEU A 31 -6.60 -1.63 -10.77
CA LEU A 31 -6.01 -0.51 -10.04
C LEU A 31 -6.75 0.81 -10.28
N ARG A 32 -7.16 1.10 -11.52
CA ARG A 32 -7.90 2.32 -11.85
C ARG A 32 -9.27 2.34 -11.19
N LEU A 33 -10.01 1.24 -11.30
CA LEU A 33 -11.33 1.12 -10.68
C LEU A 33 -11.22 1.23 -9.15
N ALA A 34 -10.28 0.52 -8.54
CA ALA A 34 -10.03 0.59 -7.11
C ALA A 34 -9.64 2.01 -6.65
N TYR A 35 -8.81 2.71 -7.44
CA TYR A 35 -8.41 4.08 -7.12
C TYR A 35 -9.55 5.09 -7.25
N TYR A 36 -10.43 4.94 -8.25
CA TYR A 36 -11.57 5.84 -8.43
C TYR A 36 -12.62 5.74 -7.31
N HIS A 37 -12.65 4.63 -6.58
CA HIS A 37 -13.52 4.40 -5.42
C HIS A 37 -12.76 4.28 -4.09
N LEU A 38 -11.52 4.77 -4.05
CA LEU A 38 -10.63 4.63 -2.89
C LEU A 38 -11.19 5.32 -1.65
N ASP A 39 -11.85 6.46 -1.83
CA ASP A 39 -12.56 7.21 -0.79
C ASP A 39 -13.67 6.39 -0.13
N TYR A 40 -14.53 5.74 -0.91
CA TYR A 40 -15.58 4.85 -0.41
C TYR A 40 -15.00 3.64 0.34
N TRP A 41 -13.93 3.05 -0.19
CA TRP A 41 -13.26 1.94 0.46
C TRP A 41 -12.63 2.36 1.79
N LEU A 42 -11.94 3.51 1.83
CA LEU A 42 -11.34 4.06 3.05
C LEU A 42 -12.39 4.42 4.10
N LEU A 43 -13.56 4.96 3.70
CA LEU A 43 -14.67 5.18 4.61
C LEU A 43 -15.11 3.86 5.26
N GLY A 44 -15.32 2.81 4.46
CA GLY A 44 -15.65 1.48 4.99
C GLY A 44 -14.60 0.93 5.95
N GLN A 45 -13.30 1.14 5.66
CA GLN A 45 -12.23 0.76 6.58
C GLN A 45 -12.27 1.49 7.91
N VAL A 46 -12.73 2.74 7.97
CA VAL A 46 -12.94 3.45 9.24
C VAL A 46 -14.15 2.87 9.98
N GLU A 47 -15.21 2.54 9.25
CA GLU A 47 -16.44 1.98 9.83
C GLU A 47 -16.29 0.55 10.37
N ASP A 48 -15.26 -0.18 9.93
CA ASP A 48 -14.86 -1.46 10.55
C ASP A 48 -14.41 -1.28 12.02
N PHE A 49 -14.03 -0.06 12.41
CA PHE A 49 -13.57 0.26 13.77
C PHE A 49 -14.59 1.04 14.61
N VAL A 50 -15.42 1.88 13.99
CA VAL A 50 -16.34 2.76 14.72
C VAL A 50 -17.57 3.09 13.89
N ALA A 51 -18.75 2.99 14.49
CA ALA A 51 -20.01 3.33 13.84
C ALA A 51 -20.16 4.86 13.71
N LEU A 52 -19.93 5.40 12.52
CA LEU A 52 -20.08 6.83 12.24
C LEU A 52 -21.55 7.22 12.02
N ASN A 53 -21.95 8.38 12.53
CA ASN A 53 -23.26 8.96 12.22
C ASN A 53 -23.25 9.65 10.83
N ASN A 54 -24.42 9.99 10.30
CA ASN A 54 -24.54 10.57 8.95
C ASN A 54 -23.71 11.85 8.75
N GLU A 55 -23.63 12.73 9.76
CA GLU A 55 -22.85 13.97 9.65
C GLU A 55 -21.34 13.67 9.56
N GLN A 56 -20.84 12.78 10.41
CA GLN A 56 -19.44 12.35 10.40
C GLN A 56 -19.08 11.64 9.09
N ARG A 57 -19.98 10.81 8.54
CA ARG A 57 -19.79 10.11 7.26
C ARG A 57 -19.65 11.09 6.11
N VAL A 58 -20.60 12.00 5.95
CA VAL A 58 -20.58 13.02 4.89
C VAL A 58 -19.31 13.87 4.98
N TRP A 59 -18.99 14.33 6.20
CA TRP A 59 -17.77 15.10 6.44
C TRP A 59 -16.51 14.31 6.07
N LEU A 60 -16.39 13.04 6.46
CA LEU A 60 -15.20 12.23 6.18
C LEU A 60 -15.09 11.90 4.69
N GLU A 61 -16.20 11.61 4.00
CA GLU A 61 -16.22 11.36 2.56
C GLU A 61 -15.66 12.56 1.76
N GLU A 62 -16.11 13.78 2.08
CA GLU A 62 -15.58 15.00 1.45
C GLU A 62 -14.08 15.16 1.67
N ARG A 63 -13.58 14.87 2.88
CA ARG A 63 -12.15 14.92 3.19
C ARG A 63 -11.36 13.85 2.44
N LEU A 64 -11.85 12.62 2.38
CA LEU A 64 -11.21 11.53 1.65
C LEU A 64 -11.16 11.80 0.14
N LYS A 65 -12.21 12.43 -0.42
CA LYS A 65 -12.20 12.89 -1.81
C LYS A 65 -11.11 13.93 -2.06
N ALA A 66 -10.96 14.91 -1.15
CA ALA A 66 -9.90 15.91 -1.23
C ALA A 66 -8.49 15.28 -1.13
N HIS A 67 -8.28 14.37 -0.18
CA HIS A 67 -7.02 13.62 -0.03
C HIS A 67 -6.67 12.80 -1.26
N ARG A 68 -7.66 12.16 -1.88
CA ARG A 68 -7.46 11.44 -3.13
C ARG A 68 -7.03 12.39 -4.26
N GLN A 69 -7.65 13.56 -4.38
CA GLN A 69 -7.26 14.56 -5.38
C GLN A 69 -5.82 15.07 -5.14
N TRP A 70 -5.46 15.34 -3.88
CA TRP A 70 -4.08 15.68 -3.51
C TRP A 70 -3.11 14.56 -3.88
N HIS A 71 -3.41 13.31 -3.50
CA HIS A 71 -2.56 12.16 -3.78
C HIS A 71 -2.40 11.96 -5.29
N CYS A 72 -3.47 12.16 -6.06
CA CYS A 72 -3.42 12.09 -7.51
C CYS A 72 -2.48 13.15 -8.10
N ARG A 73 -2.59 14.40 -7.66
CA ARG A 73 -1.83 15.54 -8.23
C ARG A 73 -0.37 15.57 -7.80
N THR A 74 -0.05 15.07 -6.61
CA THR A 74 1.28 15.19 -6.00
C THR A 74 2.04 13.87 -5.96
N GLN A 75 1.38 12.81 -5.48
CA GLN A 75 2.05 11.55 -5.18
C GLN A 75 2.14 10.63 -6.40
N LEU A 76 1.08 10.47 -7.21
CA LEU A 76 1.14 9.58 -8.39
C LEU A 76 2.23 9.96 -9.40
N PRO A 77 2.44 11.25 -9.76
CA PRO A 77 3.55 11.64 -10.63
C PRO A 77 4.92 11.36 -10.00
N ALA A 78 5.05 11.59 -8.69
CA ALA A 78 6.28 11.31 -7.96
C ALA A 78 6.57 9.80 -7.91
N TYR A 79 5.54 8.96 -7.79
CA TYR A 79 5.66 7.50 -7.84
C TYR A 79 6.07 7.03 -9.24
N ASP A 80 5.51 7.58 -10.32
CA ASP A 80 5.92 7.25 -11.69
C ASP A 80 7.40 7.59 -11.95
N GLN A 81 7.85 8.76 -11.47
CA GLN A 81 9.27 9.13 -11.55
C GLN A 81 10.14 8.13 -10.78
N TRP A 82 9.78 7.84 -9.51
CA TRP A 82 10.52 6.91 -8.67
C TRP A 82 10.58 5.49 -9.26
N LEU A 83 9.48 5.00 -9.82
CA LEU A 83 9.44 3.71 -10.53
C LEU A 83 10.35 3.68 -11.75
N GLY A 84 10.51 4.82 -12.44
CA GLY A 84 11.46 4.93 -13.54
C GLY A 84 12.92 4.87 -13.12
N GLU A 85 13.27 5.49 -12.00
CA GLU A 85 14.60 5.38 -11.42
C GLU A 85 14.88 3.96 -10.92
N LEU A 86 13.90 3.32 -10.28
CA LEU A 86 13.98 1.92 -9.86
C LEU A 86 14.18 0.98 -11.06
N GLN A 87 13.46 1.19 -12.16
CA GLN A 87 13.59 0.40 -13.37
C GLN A 87 15.00 0.51 -13.98
N ALA A 88 15.57 1.72 -14.03
CA ALA A 88 16.93 1.94 -14.51
C ALA A 88 17.96 1.20 -13.65
N GLU A 89 17.75 1.16 -12.32
CA GLU A 89 18.63 0.44 -11.40
C GLU A 89 18.53 -1.09 -11.56
N ILE A 90 17.32 -1.63 -11.75
CA ILE A 90 17.07 -3.07 -11.98
C ILE A 90 17.68 -3.56 -13.30
N ALA A 91 17.68 -2.70 -14.32
CA ALA A 91 18.27 -3.00 -15.61
C ALA A 91 19.82 -3.08 -15.54
N SER A 92 20.44 -2.56 -14.48
CA SER A 92 21.88 -2.66 -14.26
C SER A 92 22.29 -4.11 -13.93
N PRO A 93 23.32 -4.67 -14.60
CA PRO A 93 23.90 -5.95 -14.22
C PRO A 93 24.50 -5.94 -12.80
N GLU A 94 25.02 -4.78 -12.38
CA GLU A 94 25.60 -4.54 -11.07
C GLU A 94 24.83 -3.41 -10.38
N PRO A 95 23.88 -3.72 -9.48
CA PRO A 95 23.15 -2.70 -8.76
C PRO A 95 24.04 -1.98 -7.74
N ASP A 96 23.98 -0.65 -7.73
CA ASP A 96 24.67 0.22 -6.78
C ASP A 96 23.86 0.30 -5.48
N LEU A 97 24.41 -0.25 -4.39
CA LEU A 97 23.79 -0.22 -3.06
C LEU A 97 23.45 1.20 -2.60
N THR A 98 24.25 2.20 -2.98
CA THR A 98 24.01 3.61 -2.64
C THR A 98 22.79 4.14 -3.37
N ARG A 99 22.54 3.70 -4.62
CA ARG A 99 21.33 4.06 -5.37
C ARG A 99 20.10 3.38 -4.82
N ILE A 100 20.20 2.09 -4.47
CA ILE A 100 19.11 1.35 -3.83
C ILE A 100 18.73 2.00 -2.49
N ASP A 101 19.71 2.40 -1.67
CA ASP A 101 19.45 3.07 -0.40
C ASP A 101 18.75 4.43 -0.60
N ARG A 102 19.14 5.21 -1.61
CA ARG A 102 18.43 6.46 -1.97
C ARG A 102 17.01 6.21 -2.45
N LEU A 103 16.78 5.17 -3.26
CA LEU A 103 15.43 4.79 -3.69
C LEU A 103 14.57 4.37 -2.50
N ALA A 104 15.13 3.61 -1.56
CA ALA A 104 14.43 3.22 -0.33
C ALA A 104 14.10 4.44 0.55
N TYR A 105 15.02 5.39 0.72
CA TYR A 105 14.76 6.62 1.47
C TYR A 105 13.65 7.46 0.82
N ARG A 106 13.63 7.58 -0.51
CA ARG A 106 12.53 8.26 -1.22
C ARG A 106 11.19 7.54 -1.01
N LEU A 107 11.17 6.22 -1.02
CA LEU A 107 9.97 5.45 -0.72
C LEU A 107 9.46 5.70 0.71
N GLU A 108 10.35 5.79 1.69
CA GLU A 108 10.02 6.15 3.07
C GLU A 108 9.41 7.57 3.14
N SER A 109 9.97 8.54 2.41
CA SER A 109 9.45 9.91 2.39
C SER A 109 8.02 10.05 1.82
N PHE A 110 7.59 9.13 0.96
CA PHE A 110 6.20 9.11 0.48
C PHE A 110 5.22 8.73 1.60
N ILE A 111 5.64 7.87 2.52
CA ILE A 111 4.85 7.52 3.70
C ILE A 111 4.73 8.74 4.61
N ASP A 112 5.84 9.45 4.85
CA ASP A 112 5.85 10.67 5.67
C ASP A 112 4.93 11.75 5.09
N ALA A 113 4.95 11.95 3.76
CA ALA A 113 4.07 12.89 3.08
C ALA A 113 2.58 12.54 3.27
N ILE A 114 2.21 11.26 3.18
CA ILE A 114 0.83 10.80 3.44
C ILE A 114 0.45 11.04 4.90
N LEU A 115 1.31 10.71 5.85
CA LEU A 115 1.04 10.91 7.27
C LEU A 115 0.80 12.38 7.59
N ILE A 116 1.64 13.28 7.04
CA ILE A 116 1.48 14.73 7.21
C ILE A 116 0.16 15.22 6.62
N GLU A 117 -0.18 14.81 5.40
CA GLU A 117 -1.41 15.24 4.74
C GLU A 117 -2.67 14.77 5.50
N PHE A 118 -2.69 13.51 5.98
CA PHE A 118 -3.87 12.91 6.59
C PHE A 118 -4.03 13.25 8.07
N ALA A 119 -2.94 13.57 8.79
CA ALA A 119 -2.94 13.79 10.24
C ALA A 119 -4.01 14.81 10.72
N PRO A 120 -4.21 15.99 10.08
CA PRO A 120 -5.26 16.92 10.47
C PRO A 120 -6.67 16.33 10.37
N THR A 121 -6.94 15.51 9.36
CA THR A 121 -8.26 14.89 9.17
C THR A 121 -8.47 13.77 10.18
N LEU A 122 -7.47 12.94 10.43
CA LEU A 122 -7.57 11.87 11.42
C LEU A 122 -7.75 12.43 12.84
N ALA A 123 -7.00 13.48 13.20
CA ALA A 123 -7.14 14.15 14.48
C ALA A 123 -8.52 14.80 14.65
N GLU A 124 -9.03 15.48 13.61
CA GLU A 124 -10.37 16.08 13.63
C GLU A 124 -11.48 15.02 13.71
N LEU A 125 -11.33 13.87 13.05
CA LEU A 125 -12.26 12.76 13.19
C LEU A 125 -12.33 12.29 14.65
N LEU A 126 -11.18 12.04 15.29
CA LEU A 126 -11.12 11.52 16.65
C LEU A 126 -11.76 12.45 17.70
N VAL A 127 -11.64 13.77 17.53
CA VAL A 127 -12.30 14.73 18.43
C VAL A 127 -13.80 14.90 18.13
N ARG A 128 -14.25 14.54 16.92
CA ARG A 128 -15.68 14.50 16.53
C ARG A 128 -16.41 13.26 17.00
N LEU A 129 -15.69 12.19 17.37
CA LEU A 129 -16.30 10.98 17.92
C LEU A 129 -16.86 11.26 19.31
N ASP A 130 -18.07 10.80 19.60
CA ASP A 130 -18.65 10.85 20.94
C ASP A 130 -17.98 9.82 21.89
N PRO A 131 -18.27 9.86 23.21
CA PRO A 131 -17.66 8.91 24.15
C PRO A 131 -17.91 7.42 23.85
N VAL A 132 -19.08 7.07 23.31
CA VAL A 132 -19.42 5.67 22.97
C VAL A 132 -18.63 5.24 21.74
N GLN A 133 -18.58 6.09 20.71
CA GLN A 133 -17.79 5.86 19.50
C GLN A 133 -16.30 5.74 19.80
N ARG A 134 -15.75 6.58 20.69
CA ARG A 134 -14.34 6.48 21.12
C ARG A 134 -14.07 5.16 21.85
N ALA A 135 -14.98 4.71 22.71
CA ALA A 135 -14.84 3.43 23.40
C ALA A 135 -14.87 2.24 22.42
N GLU A 136 -15.77 2.28 21.43
CA GLU A 136 -15.84 1.28 20.36
C GLU A 136 -14.51 1.23 19.58
N LEU A 137 -14.05 2.37 19.08
CA LEU A 137 -12.80 2.51 18.33
C LEU A 137 -11.62 1.90 19.09
N PHE A 138 -11.42 2.30 20.35
CA PHE A 138 -10.27 1.82 21.11
C PHE A 138 -10.38 0.34 21.48
N THR A 139 -11.59 -0.18 21.69
CA THR A 139 -11.81 -1.63 21.90
C THR A 139 -11.41 -2.42 20.67
N ARG A 140 -11.80 -1.96 19.47
CA ARG A 140 -11.40 -2.59 18.19
C ARG A 140 -9.90 -2.52 17.97
N LEU A 141 -9.28 -1.37 18.24
CA LEU A 141 -7.84 -1.19 18.11
C LEU A 141 -7.05 -2.07 19.10
N ASP A 142 -7.54 -2.28 20.32
CA ASP A 142 -6.94 -3.21 21.28
C ASP A 142 -7.06 -4.66 20.81
N GLN A 143 -8.20 -5.05 20.23
CA GLN A 143 -8.36 -6.38 19.65
C GLN A 143 -7.38 -6.61 18.51
N GLU A 144 -7.15 -5.63 17.62
CA GLU A 144 -6.14 -5.72 16.56
C GLU A 144 -4.72 -5.91 17.09
N VAL A 145 -4.40 -5.33 18.24
CA VAL A 145 -3.10 -5.53 18.91
C VAL A 145 -2.98 -6.98 19.42
N ILE A 146 -4.05 -7.51 20.03
CA ILE A 146 -4.12 -8.91 20.50
C ILE A 146 -4.01 -9.88 19.33
N ASP A 147 -4.80 -9.70 18.27
CA ASP A 147 -4.81 -10.59 17.11
C ASP A 147 -3.44 -10.59 16.42
N ALA A 148 -2.77 -9.44 16.36
CA ALA A 148 -1.45 -9.36 15.78
C ALA A 148 -0.37 -10.02 16.67
N ARG A 149 -0.53 -10.03 18.00
CA ARG A 149 0.31 -10.83 18.92
C ARG A 149 0.15 -12.31 18.63
N VAL A 150 -1.08 -12.80 18.64
CA VAL A 150 -1.43 -14.21 18.40
C VAL A 150 -0.91 -14.68 17.06
N LYS A 151 -1.00 -13.85 16.03
CA LYS A 151 -0.58 -14.20 14.68
C LYS A 151 0.93 -14.14 14.47
N TYR A 152 1.63 -13.18 15.06
CA TYR A 152 3.01 -12.86 14.65
C TYR A 152 4.06 -13.06 15.74
N LEU A 153 3.69 -13.28 16.99
CA LEU A 153 4.63 -13.34 18.12
C LEU A 153 4.45 -14.60 18.98
N ASP A 154 3.22 -15.07 19.17
CA ASP A 154 2.93 -16.28 19.96
C ASP A 154 3.38 -17.61 19.32
N PRO A 155 3.36 -17.78 17.97
CA PRO A 155 3.85 -19.03 17.37
C PRO A 155 5.34 -19.25 17.66
N PRO A 156 5.82 -20.50 17.68
CA PRO A 156 7.23 -20.82 17.92
C PRO A 156 8.17 -20.10 16.92
N PRO A 157 9.42 -19.77 17.31
CA PRO A 157 10.36 -19.05 16.46
C PRO A 157 10.53 -19.63 15.05
N GLU A 158 10.66 -20.96 14.92
CA GLU A 158 10.83 -21.63 13.64
C GLU A 158 9.60 -21.45 12.72
N GLU A 159 8.40 -21.50 13.29
CA GLU A 159 7.16 -21.26 12.56
C GLU A 159 7.06 -19.81 12.09
N ARG A 160 7.33 -18.83 12.96
CA ARG A 160 7.34 -17.41 12.58
C ARG A 160 8.32 -17.13 11.46
N GLN A 161 9.51 -17.72 11.52
CA GLN A 161 10.54 -17.59 10.50
C GLN A 161 10.09 -18.19 9.16
N ARG A 162 9.51 -19.39 9.18
CA ARG A 162 8.94 -20.04 7.99
C ARG A 162 7.86 -19.19 7.36
N GLU A 163 6.85 -18.79 8.12
CA GLU A 163 5.73 -18.01 7.58
C GLU A 163 6.15 -16.63 7.08
N ARG A 164 7.09 -15.96 7.75
CA ARG A 164 7.62 -14.67 7.28
C ARG A 164 8.34 -14.83 5.94
N ALA A 165 9.11 -15.90 5.76
CA ALA A 165 9.74 -16.22 4.49
C ALA A 165 8.67 -16.48 3.41
N GLU A 166 7.68 -17.34 3.68
CA GLU A 166 6.59 -17.64 2.75
C GLU A 166 5.79 -16.39 2.33
N ARG A 167 5.50 -15.49 3.28
CA ARG A 167 4.85 -14.21 2.99
C ARG A 167 5.70 -13.35 2.05
N MET A 168 7.02 -13.30 2.26
CA MET A 168 7.93 -12.57 1.36
C MET A 168 7.96 -13.23 -0.03
N GLU A 169 8.07 -14.55 -0.11
CA GLU A 169 8.03 -15.26 -1.39
C GLU A 169 6.73 -14.98 -2.16
N LYS A 170 5.58 -15.07 -1.47
CA LYS A 170 4.26 -14.77 -2.06
C LYS A 170 4.15 -13.32 -2.55
N ARG A 171 4.78 -12.37 -1.85
CA ARG A 171 4.84 -10.95 -2.29
C ARG A 171 5.70 -10.77 -3.54
N LEU A 172 6.79 -11.53 -3.69
CA LEU A 172 7.71 -11.39 -4.82
C LEU A 172 7.20 -12.08 -6.10
N ARG A 173 6.52 -13.23 -5.99
CA ARG A 173 6.09 -14.03 -7.16
C ARG A 173 5.28 -13.26 -8.23
N PRO A 174 4.32 -12.37 -7.89
CA PRO A 174 3.62 -11.59 -8.90
C PRO A 174 4.56 -10.73 -9.77
N TRP A 175 5.62 -10.20 -9.16
CA TRP A 175 6.59 -9.28 -9.76
C TRP A 175 7.64 -10.01 -10.58
N ILE A 176 8.34 -10.98 -9.98
CA ILE A 176 9.51 -11.61 -10.60
C ILE A 176 9.22 -13.02 -11.15
N GLY A 177 8.11 -13.65 -10.77
CA GLY A 177 7.78 -15.02 -11.15
C GLY A 177 8.27 -16.03 -10.12
N ASP A 178 8.47 -17.28 -10.55
CA ASP A 178 8.97 -18.34 -9.66
C ASP A 178 10.37 -18.01 -9.14
N LEU A 179 10.60 -18.33 -7.86
CA LEU A 179 11.88 -18.09 -7.19
C LEU A 179 12.81 -19.28 -7.41
N THR A 180 14.10 -19.00 -7.58
CA THR A 180 15.13 -20.03 -7.60
C THR A 180 15.36 -20.58 -6.19
N ALA A 181 15.96 -21.78 -6.09
CA ALA A 181 16.32 -22.36 -4.79
C ALA A 181 17.23 -21.43 -3.97
N GLU A 182 18.12 -20.69 -4.63
CA GLU A 182 19.03 -19.73 -4.02
C GLU A 182 18.30 -18.49 -3.50
N GLN A 183 17.35 -17.94 -4.28
CA GLN A 183 16.50 -16.82 -3.83
C GLN A 183 15.65 -17.21 -2.61
N SER A 184 15.01 -18.38 -2.64
CA SER A 184 14.24 -18.90 -1.50
C SER A 184 15.13 -19.14 -0.27
N ALA A 185 16.35 -19.67 -0.45
CA ALA A 185 17.30 -19.83 0.66
C ALA A 185 17.68 -18.46 1.26
N ARG A 186 17.93 -17.46 0.42
CA ARG A 186 18.27 -16.10 0.87
C ARG A 186 17.13 -15.41 1.63
N ILE A 187 15.88 -15.61 1.20
CA ILE A 187 14.68 -15.12 1.90
C ILE A 187 14.53 -15.80 3.27
N ARG A 188 14.80 -17.11 3.38
CA ARG A 188 14.81 -17.80 4.68
C ARG A 188 15.87 -17.24 5.63
N GLN A 189 17.08 -16.98 5.14
CA GLN A 189 18.14 -16.35 5.94
C GLN A 189 17.74 -14.96 6.45
N TRP A 190 17.17 -14.12 5.57
CA TRP A 190 16.62 -12.81 5.95
C TRP A 190 15.55 -12.95 7.05
N SER A 191 14.65 -13.93 6.91
CA SER A 191 13.60 -14.17 7.89
C SER A 191 14.14 -14.54 9.28
N ILE A 192 15.19 -15.37 9.34
CA ILE A 192 15.87 -15.75 10.58
C ILE A 192 16.53 -14.53 11.24
N ALA A 193 17.17 -13.66 10.45
CA ALA A 193 17.83 -12.46 10.95
C ALA A 193 16.84 -11.52 11.67
N LEU A 194 15.63 -11.38 11.13
CA LEU A 194 14.57 -10.54 11.71
C LEU A 194 13.93 -11.14 12.98
N ASP A 195 13.84 -12.47 13.11
CA ASP A 195 13.14 -13.10 14.24
C ASP A 195 13.89 -12.96 15.58
N ARG A 196 15.22 -12.86 15.52
CA ARG A 196 16.10 -12.66 16.69
C ARG A 196 15.82 -11.36 17.46
N GLN A 197 14.88 -10.53 16.99
CA GLN A 197 14.64 -9.16 17.43
C GLN A 197 13.18 -8.93 17.91
N GLY A 198 12.38 -10.00 18.11
CA GLY A 198 10.91 -9.92 18.08
C GLY A 198 10.23 -9.07 19.16
N GLY A 199 9.20 -8.31 18.73
CA GLY A 199 8.09 -7.85 19.57
C GLY A 199 8.00 -6.34 19.87
N GLY A 200 9.06 -5.57 19.64
CA GLY A 200 9.11 -4.15 20.00
C GLY A 200 8.10 -3.29 19.23
N TRP A 201 7.79 -3.66 17.99
CA TRP A 201 6.79 -2.96 17.16
C TRP A 201 5.38 -3.01 17.77
N LEU A 202 5.02 -4.08 18.48
CA LEU A 202 3.69 -4.20 19.09
C LEU A 202 3.60 -3.33 20.35
N ALA A 203 4.67 -3.33 21.16
CA ALA A 203 4.77 -2.40 22.29
C ALA A 203 4.73 -0.94 21.83
N ASN A 204 5.38 -0.64 20.70
CA ASN A 204 5.30 0.68 20.08
C ASN A 204 3.87 1.06 19.66
N ARG A 205 3.13 0.11 19.06
CA ARG A 205 1.73 0.30 18.67
C ARG A 205 0.85 0.55 19.90
N GLN A 206 1.05 -0.19 20.99
CA GLN A 206 0.36 0.03 22.27
C GLN A 206 0.58 1.45 22.78
N ARG A 207 1.84 1.92 22.81
CA ARG A 207 2.20 3.26 23.28
C ARG A 207 1.60 4.38 22.41
N LEU A 208 1.50 4.16 21.10
CA LEU A 208 0.80 5.08 20.20
C LEU A 208 -0.70 5.17 20.55
N LEU A 209 -1.35 4.03 20.81
CA LEU A 209 -2.76 4.00 21.22
C LEU A 209 -2.97 4.69 22.57
N GLU A 210 -2.10 4.46 23.54
CA GLU A 210 -2.14 5.11 24.86
C GLU A 210 -1.96 6.62 24.74
N ALA A 211 -1.01 7.10 23.94
CA ALA A 211 -0.82 8.53 23.68
C ALA A 211 -2.06 9.17 23.02
N ALA A 212 -2.71 8.47 22.10
CA ALA A 212 -3.96 8.93 21.49
C ALA A 212 -5.12 9.00 22.51
N ARG A 213 -5.25 8.00 23.39
CA ARG A 213 -6.23 8.01 24.50
C ARG A 213 -5.98 9.17 25.46
N GLU A 214 -4.73 9.36 25.87
CA GLU A 214 -4.33 10.46 26.74
C GLU A 214 -4.68 11.81 26.12
N ALA A 215 -4.39 11.99 24.83
CA ALA A 215 -4.71 13.22 24.12
C ALA A 215 -6.22 13.55 24.16
N LEU A 216 -7.08 12.53 24.08
CA LEU A 216 -8.55 12.61 24.09
C LEU A 216 -9.17 12.62 25.50
N SER A 217 -8.39 12.42 26.56
CA SER A 217 -8.91 12.33 27.93
C SER A 217 -9.28 13.68 28.57
N GLY A 218 -8.71 14.78 28.07
CA GLY A 218 -8.98 16.13 28.56
C GLY A 218 -10.28 16.74 28.04
N SER A 219 -10.73 17.85 28.63
CA SER A 219 -11.92 18.58 28.17
C SER A 219 -11.68 19.53 27.00
N ASP A 220 -10.43 19.95 26.78
CA ASP A 220 -10.04 20.82 25.67
C ASP A 220 -9.77 20.02 24.38
N MET A 221 -10.81 19.91 23.54
CA MET A 221 -10.73 19.23 22.25
C MET A 221 -9.85 19.97 21.23
N GLY A 222 -9.65 21.28 21.39
CA GLY A 222 -8.75 22.06 20.53
C GLY A 222 -7.29 21.66 20.78
N ALA A 223 -6.89 21.59 22.05
CA ALA A 223 -5.58 21.10 22.44
C ALA A 223 -5.40 19.60 22.13
N ALA A 224 -6.45 18.78 22.31
CA ALA A 224 -6.43 17.37 21.94
C ALA A 224 -6.12 17.18 20.45
N ARG A 225 -6.80 17.93 19.57
CA ARG A 225 -6.55 17.89 18.13
C ARG A 225 -5.10 18.23 17.78
N ILE A 226 -4.54 19.31 18.34
CA ILE A 226 -3.15 19.71 18.09
C ILE A 226 -2.17 18.60 18.50
N ARG A 227 -2.36 17.98 19.67
CA ARG A 227 -1.53 16.86 20.12
C ARG A 227 -1.63 15.65 19.18
N LEU A 228 -2.85 15.31 18.75
CA LEU A 228 -3.09 14.21 17.82
C LEU A 228 -2.46 14.46 16.44
N VAL A 229 -2.52 15.69 15.93
CA VAL A 229 -1.82 16.06 14.68
C VAL A 229 -0.34 15.78 14.81
N GLY A 230 0.33 16.32 15.83
CA GLY A 230 1.76 16.09 16.04
C GLY A 230 2.11 14.60 16.23
N LEU A 231 1.22 13.83 16.88
CA LEU A 231 1.38 12.39 17.06
C LEU A 231 1.32 11.61 15.74
N PHE A 232 0.43 11.98 14.82
CA PHE A 232 0.27 11.30 13.54
C PHE A 232 1.28 11.76 12.48
N GLU A 233 1.66 13.05 12.48
CA GLU A 233 2.72 13.58 11.63
C GLU A 233 4.08 12.98 11.99
N SER A 234 4.34 12.79 13.29
CA SER A 234 5.60 12.22 13.77
C SER A 234 5.38 11.12 14.81
N PRO A 235 5.00 9.89 14.40
CA PRO A 235 4.88 8.77 15.32
C PRO A 235 6.20 8.41 16.02
N ALA A 236 7.32 8.97 15.54
CA ALA A 236 8.63 8.87 16.15
C ALA A 236 8.66 9.40 17.60
N ILE A 237 7.80 10.36 17.95
CA ILE A 237 7.76 10.96 19.31
C ILE A 237 7.42 9.93 20.40
N VAL A 238 6.68 8.88 20.05
CA VAL A 238 6.32 7.80 20.97
C VAL A 238 7.16 6.55 20.76
N ARG A 239 8.18 6.58 19.89
CA ARG A 239 8.98 5.38 19.62
C ARG A 239 9.74 4.89 20.84
N THR A 240 9.63 3.59 21.13
CA THR A 240 10.51 2.96 22.11
C THR A 240 11.92 2.81 21.52
N GLU A 241 12.95 2.90 22.35
CA GLU A 241 14.33 2.69 21.88
C GLU A 241 14.52 1.30 21.27
N ASP A 242 13.84 0.30 21.84
CA ASP A 242 13.87 -1.07 21.36
C ASP A 242 13.28 -1.17 19.93
N TYR A 243 12.12 -0.58 19.69
CA TYR A 243 11.54 -0.54 18.35
C TYR A 243 12.39 0.28 17.37
N ALA A 244 12.96 1.41 17.80
CA ALA A 244 13.84 2.21 16.96
C ALA A 244 15.07 1.39 16.48
N ARG A 245 15.71 0.64 17.38
CA ARG A 245 16.80 -0.28 17.02
C ARG A 245 16.34 -1.40 16.08
N GLN A 246 15.16 -1.99 16.33
CA GLN A 246 14.58 -3.03 15.48
C GLN A 246 14.27 -2.53 14.07
N ALA A 247 13.69 -1.33 13.95
CA ALA A 247 13.36 -0.71 12.68
C ALA A 247 14.63 -0.40 11.87
N ALA A 248 15.65 0.20 12.50
CA ALA A 248 16.93 0.49 11.86
C ALA A 248 17.61 -0.79 11.32
N ARG A 249 17.64 -1.87 12.11
CA ARG A 249 18.18 -3.16 11.67
C ARG A 249 17.34 -3.79 10.55
N SER A 250 16.02 -3.76 10.67
CA SER A 250 15.11 -4.29 9.65
C SER A 250 15.29 -3.60 8.31
N ARG A 251 15.56 -2.29 8.32
CA ARG A 251 15.89 -1.52 7.11
C ARG A 251 17.19 -2.02 6.45
N VAL A 252 18.25 -2.23 7.23
CA VAL A 252 19.52 -2.78 6.72
C VAL A 252 19.31 -4.18 6.12
N GLU A 253 18.59 -5.06 6.81
CA GLU A 253 18.29 -6.41 6.32
C GLU A 253 17.42 -6.41 5.05
N ALA A 254 16.47 -5.47 4.95
CA ALA A 254 15.64 -5.31 3.75
C ALA A 254 16.46 -4.84 2.54
N LEU A 255 17.36 -3.87 2.73
CA LEU A 255 18.26 -3.40 1.67
C LEU A 255 19.21 -4.51 1.19
N ALA A 256 19.79 -5.25 2.13
CA ALA A 256 20.64 -6.39 1.80
C ALA A 256 19.86 -7.47 1.02
N LEU A 257 18.64 -7.81 1.47
CA LEU A 257 17.79 -8.76 0.74
C LEU A 257 17.47 -8.26 -0.68
N THR A 258 17.09 -7.00 -0.85
CA THR A 258 16.79 -6.44 -2.18
C THR A 258 17.99 -6.53 -3.10
N ALA A 259 19.18 -6.12 -2.64
CA ALA A 259 20.40 -6.18 -3.43
C ALA A 259 20.77 -7.62 -3.82
N ASP A 260 20.65 -8.56 -2.89
CA ASP A 260 20.93 -9.98 -3.14
C ASP A 260 19.94 -10.57 -4.14
N LEU A 261 18.65 -10.27 -4.01
CA LEU A 261 17.64 -10.73 -4.96
C LEU A 261 17.84 -10.15 -6.36
N MET A 262 18.29 -8.89 -6.46
CA MET A 262 18.65 -8.28 -7.75
C MET A 262 19.86 -8.98 -8.38
N ARG A 263 20.90 -9.29 -7.60
CA ARG A 263 22.07 -10.05 -8.11
C ARG A 263 21.70 -11.47 -8.55
N LEU A 264 20.82 -12.13 -7.80
CA LEU A 264 20.33 -13.48 -8.08
C LEU A 264 19.24 -13.53 -9.16
N ALA A 265 18.78 -12.38 -9.66
CA ALA A 265 17.70 -12.33 -10.64
C ALA A 265 18.16 -12.86 -12.00
N THR A 266 17.46 -13.88 -12.49
CA THR A 266 17.65 -14.40 -13.87
C THR A 266 17.19 -13.36 -14.90
N ASP A 267 17.67 -13.47 -16.14
CA ASP A 267 17.24 -12.59 -17.24
C ASP A 267 15.72 -12.58 -17.43
N ARG A 268 15.09 -13.75 -17.32
CA ARG A 268 13.63 -13.88 -17.39
C ARG A 268 12.92 -13.11 -16.27
N GLN A 269 13.45 -13.17 -15.05
CA GLN A 269 12.91 -12.43 -13.91
C GLN A 269 13.10 -10.92 -14.09
N ARG A 270 14.24 -10.47 -14.61
CA ARG A 270 14.51 -9.05 -14.92
C ARG A 270 13.57 -8.49 -15.98
N VAL A 271 13.36 -9.23 -17.07
CA VAL A 271 12.40 -8.85 -18.13
C VAL A 271 10.99 -8.74 -17.55
N ARG A 272 10.56 -9.73 -16.76
CA ARG A 272 9.23 -9.71 -16.15
C ARG A 272 9.05 -8.54 -15.19
N LEU A 273 10.04 -8.29 -14.34
CA LEU A 273 10.01 -7.17 -13.39
C LEU A 273 9.90 -5.83 -14.14
N THR A 274 10.70 -5.66 -15.19
CA THR A 274 10.65 -4.48 -16.07
C THR A 274 9.26 -4.29 -16.68
N GLN A 275 8.67 -5.34 -17.28
CA GLN A 275 7.33 -5.29 -17.85
C GLN A 275 6.24 -4.95 -16.80
N ARG A 276 6.38 -5.46 -15.58
CA ARG A 276 5.46 -5.15 -14.48
C ARG A 276 5.56 -3.70 -14.04
N LEU A 277 6.79 -3.17 -13.96
CA LEU A 277 7.02 -1.76 -13.65
C LEU A 277 6.47 -0.86 -14.75
N ASP A 278 6.70 -1.17 -16.03
CA ASP A 278 6.13 -0.44 -17.15
C ASP A 278 4.59 -0.42 -17.11
N SER A 279 3.97 -1.57 -16.84
CA SER A 279 2.51 -1.65 -16.72
C SER A 279 1.99 -0.80 -15.56
N LEU A 280 2.66 -0.84 -14.41
CA LEU A 280 2.26 -0.03 -13.26
C LEU A 280 2.41 1.46 -13.58
N ARG A 281 3.51 1.88 -14.19
CA ARG A 281 3.74 3.27 -14.60
C ARG A 281 2.70 3.75 -15.60
N ALA A 282 2.34 2.92 -16.57
CA ALA A 282 1.27 3.21 -17.51
C ALA A 282 -0.08 3.38 -16.79
N ASP A 283 -0.40 2.51 -15.82
CA ASP A 283 -1.61 2.63 -15.02
C ASP A 283 -1.64 3.93 -14.20
N LEU A 284 -0.52 4.28 -13.53
CA LEU A 284 -0.41 5.53 -12.76
C LEU A 284 -0.62 6.77 -13.63
N ARG A 285 -0.03 6.80 -14.83
CA ARG A 285 -0.19 7.90 -15.79
C ARG A 285 -1.61 8.01 -16.35
N ALA A 286 -2.31 6.88 -16.44
CA ALA A 286 -3.69 6.82 -16.91
C ALA A 286 -4.72 7.23 -15.84
N LEU A 287 -4.31 7.37 -14.57
CA LEU A 287 -5.17 7.91 -13.52
C LEU A 287 -5.33 9.42 -13.72
N SER A 288 -6.56 9.85 -13.97
CA SER A 288 -6.89 11.28 -14.11
C SER A 288 -7.28 11.88 -12.76
N CYS A 289 -6.81 13.10 -12.48
CA CYS A 289 -7.05 13.78 -11.19
C CYS A 289 -8.33 14.64 -11.17
N GLY A 290 -9.26 14.38 -12.09
CA GLY A 290 -10.56 15.05 -12.15
C GLY A 290 -11.60 14.42 -11.22
N GLU A 291 -12.75 15.06 -11.08
CA GLU A 291 -13.93 14.50 -10.39
C GLU A 291 -14.63 13.40 -11.19
N THR A 292 -13.92 12.76 -12.11
CA THR A 292 -14.48 11.88 -13.12
C THR A 292 -15.16 10.70 -12.44
N THR A 293 -16.48 10.80 -12.28
CA THR A 293 -17.35 9.67 -12.03
C THR A 293 -17.22 8.73 -13.22
N LEU A 294 -17.39 7.42 -13.00
CA LEU A 294 -17.27 6.40 -14.04
C LEU A 294 -18.04 6.78 -15.32
N ALA A 295 -19.18 7.49 -15.18
CA ALA A 295 -19.97 8.05 -16.27
C ALA A 295 -19.16 8.96 -17.22
N ALA A 296 -18.42 9.94 -16.69
CA ALA A 296 -17.61 10.86 -17.50
C ALA A 296 -16.38 10.15 -18.13
N SER A 297 -15.83 9.12 -17.46
CA SER A 297 -14.72 8.33 -18.01
C SER A 297 -15.16 7.39 -19.13
N LEU A 298 -16.43 6.97 -19.15
CA LEU A 298 -17.02 6.14 -20.20
C LEU A 298 -17.45 6.97 -21.42
N GLU A 299 -17.78 8.26 -21.25
CA GLU A 299 -18.04 9.20 -22.35
C GLU A 299 -16.75 9.63 -23.06
N SER A 300 -15.68 9.97 -22.31
CA SER A 300 -14.38 10.30 -22.91
C SER A 300 -13.70 9.13 -23.64
N ALA A 301 -14.10 7.88 -23.38
CA ALA A 301 -13.59 6.71 -24.10
C ALA A 301 -14.41 6.37 -25.37
N ARG A 302 -15.47 7.15 -25.66
CA ARG A 302 -16.33 7.01 -26.84
C ARG A 302 -16.06 8.05 -27.94
N ASP A 303 -15.30 9.10 -27.61
CA ASP A 303 -14.81 10.13 -28.56
C ASP A 303 -13.37 9.84 -28.98
#